data_AF-A0A919WQ34-F1
#
_entry.id   AF-A0A919WQ34-F1
#
_cell.length_a   1.000
_cell.length_b   1.000
_cell.length_c   1.000
_cell.angle_alpha   90.00
_cell.angle_beta   90.00
_cell.angle_gamma   90.00
#
_symmetry.space_group_name_H-M   'P 1'
#
loop_
_entity.id
_entity.type
_entity.pdbx_description
1 polymer ?
#
loop_
_entity_poly.entity_id
_entity_poly.type
_entity_poly.pdbx_seq_one_letter_code
_entity_poly.pdbx_strand_id
1 'polypeptide(L)' 'MIDTSFWNRDFKSQASGTRAKFWLLEPGKDLEHAAEYLFKIPTKGTGGHWAEFVVSKLGTALGFHTAKVELRYYF' A
#
# COMPACT_ATOMS: atom_id res chain seq x y z
N MET A 1 -10.06 -1.05 9.66
CA MET A 1 -8.68 -0.86 9.13
C MET A 1 -7.87 -2.06 9.59
N ILE A 2 -7.06 -2.67 8.71
CA ILE A 2 -6.31 -3.90 9.04
C ILE A 2 -4.90 -3.52 9.50
N ASP A 3 -4.39 -4.22 10.51
CA ASP A 3 -3.00 -4.15 10.94
C ASP A 3 -2.13 -5.08 10.07
N THR A 4 -1.04 -4.52 9.54
CA THR A 4 -0.12 -5.19 8.61
C THR A 4 1.28 -5.37 9.19
N SER A 5 1.47 -5.11 10.48
CA SER A 5 2.78 -5.18 11.14
C SER A 5 3.40 -6.58 11.13
N PHE A 6 2.57 -7.64 11.06
CA PHE A 6 3.00 -9.04 10.98
C PHE A 6 3.09 -9.59 9.55
N TRP A 7 2.91 -8.75 8.53
CA TRP A 7 3.04 -9.18 7.14
C TRP A 7 4.52 -9.32 6.77
N ASN A 8 4.82 -10.26 5.88
CA ASN A 8 6.20 -10.49 5.45
C ASN A 8 6.66 -9.33 4.56
N ARG A 9 7.85 -8.80 4.84
CA ARG A 9 8.49 -7.78 4.00
C ARG A 9 9.20 -8.45 2.83
N ASP A 10 8.96 -7.95 1.62
CA ASP A 10 9.77 -8.31 0.47
C ASP A 10 10.97 -7.35 0.38
N PHE A 11 12.16 -7.89 0.63
CA PHE A 11 13.43 -7.17 0.55
C PHE A 11 14.12 -7.27 -0.82
N LYS A 12 13.62 -8.14 -1.71
CA LYS A 12 14.16 -8.31 -3.07
C LYS A 12 13.54 -7.28 -4.01
N SER A 13 12.24 -7.02 -3.87
CA SER A 13 11.53 -6.05 -4.70
C SER A 13 12.00 -4.61 -4.43
N GLN A 14 12.36 -3.89 -5.49
CA GLN A 14 12.69 -2.47 -5.42
C GLN A 14 11.44 -1.60 -5.62
N ALA A 15 11.42 -0.42 -5.00
CA ALA A 15 10.37 0.57 -5.19
C ALA A 15 11.00 1.96 -5.41
N SER A 16 10.73 2.59 -6.55
CA SER A 16 11.33 3.88 -6.94
C SER A 16 10.60 5.10 -6.36
N GLY A 17 11.31 6.18 -6.02
CA GLY A 17 10.71 7.44 -5.55
C GLY A 17 11.23 7.88 -4.18
N THR A 18 10.84 9.07 -3.75
CA THR A 18 11.47 9.77 -2.61
C THR A 18 10.83 9.46 -1.25
N ARG A 19 9.61 8.94 -1.23
CA ARG A 19 8.90 8.59 0.02
C ARG A 19 9.32 7.21 0.52
N ALA A 20 9.52 7.10 1.82
CA ALA A 20 9.80 5.82 2.46
C ALA A 20 8.64 4.84 2.22
N LYS A 21 8.98 3.65 1.72
CA LYS A 21 8.03 2.61 1.33
C LYS A 21 8.72 1.27 1.22
N PHE A 22 7.94 0.20 1.37
CA PHE A 22 8.41 -1.17 1.26
C PHE A 22 7.28 -2.08 0.78
N TRP A 23 7.66 -3.20 0.19
CA TRP A 23 6.71 -4.21 -0.27
C TRP A 23 6.34 -5.15 0.87
N LEU A 24 5.05 -5.50 0.93
CA LEU A 24 4.46 -6.44 1.89
C LEU A 24 3.76 -7.57 1.14
N LEU A 25 3.92 -8.78 1.65
CA LEU A 25 3.25 -9.98 1.18
C LEU A 25 2.11 -10.33 2.13
N GLU A 26 0.91 -10.52 1.58
CA GLU A 26 -0.25 -10.95 2.36
C GLU A 26 -0.02 -12.34 2.98
N PRO A 27 -0.19 -12.50 4.31
CA PRO A 27 0.04 -13.77 4.99
C PRO A 27 -1.02 -14.81 4.64
N GLY A 28 -0.66 -16.10 4.72
CA GLY A 28 -1.60 -17.21 4.53
C GLY A 28 -1.90 -17.56 3.08
N LYS A 29 -1.26 -16.89 2.12
CA LYS A 29 -1.18 -17.33 0.73
C LYS A 29 0.17 -17.97 0.48
N ASP A 30 0.20 -18.95 -0.43
CA ASP A 30 1.45 -19.50 -0.92
C ASP A 30 2.36 -18.36 -1.41
N LEU A 31 3.66 -18.40 -1.12
CA LEU A 31 4.59 -17.30 -1.41
C LEU A 31 4.67 -17.01 -2.92
N GLU A 32 4.40 -17.99 -3.77
CA GLU A 32 4.33 -17.83 -5.22
C GLU A 32 3.05 -17.11 -5.70
N HIS A 33 2.02 -17.01 -4.85
CA HIS A 33 0.70 -16.45 -5.18
C HIS A 33 0.25 -15.32 -4.23
N ALA A 34 1.08 -14.96 -3.25
CA ALA A 34 0.77 -13.90 -2.31
C ALA A 34 0.64 -12.57 -3.06
N ALA A 35 -0.43 -11.83 -2.79
CA ALA A 35 -0.60 -10.50 -3.35
C ALA A 35 0.46 -9.58 -2.75
N GLU A 36 1.21 -8.90 -3.61
CA GLU A 36 2.24 -7.94 -3.24
C GLU A 36 1.64 -6.53 -3.12
N TYR A 37 1.86 -5.89 -1.98
CA TYR A 37 1.35 -4.55 -1.69
C TYR A 37 2.49 -3.59 -1.39
N LEU A 38 2.49 -2.42 -2.05
CA LEU A 38 3.44 -1.37 -1.74
C LEU A 38 2.94 -0.53 -0.57
N PHE A 39 3.48 -0.75 0.63
CA PHE A 39 3.18 0.06 1.80
C PHE A 39 3.96 1.37 1.75
N LYS A 40 3.25 2.51 1.79
CA LYS A 40 3.85 3.85 1.79
C LYS A 40 3.74 4.49 3.16
N ILE A 41 4.87 4.89 3.75
CA ILE A 41 4.89 5.56 5.04
C ILE A 41 4.41 7.02 4.86
N PRO A 42 3.39 7.47 5.62
CA PRO A 42 2.93 8.84 5.53
C PRO A 42 4.01 9.85 5.92
N THR A 43 4.14 10.91 5.12
CA THR A 43 4.87 12.12 5.55
C THR A 43 4.01 12.89 6.54
N LYS A 44 4.50 13.06 7.78
CA LYS A 44 3.79 13.74 8.86
C LYS A 44 3.31 15.13 8.44
N GLY A 45 2.08 15.47 8.81
CA GLY A 45 1.48 16.79 8.56
C GLY A 45 0.95 17.02 7.14
N THR A 46 1.15 16.09 6.19
CA THR A 46 0.74 16.29 4.79
C THR A 46 -0.65 15.77 4.45
N GLY A 47 -1.18 14.83 5.23
CA GLY A 47 -2.42 14.10 4.87
C GLY A 47 -2.30 13.27 3.58
N GLY A 48 -1.09 13.09 3.02
CA GLY A 48 -0.91 12.53 1.67
C GLY A 48 -1.47 11.11 1.47
N HIS A 49 -1.53 10.31 2.54
CA HIS A 49 -2.13 8.97 2.52
C HIS A 49 -3.66 9.03 2.34
N TRP A 50 -4.34 10.01 2.95
CA TRP A 50 -5.76 10.26 2.72
C TRP A 50 -6.02 10.76 1.32
N ALA A 51 -5.20 11.70 0.83
CA ALA A 51 -5.33 12.21 -0.54
C ALA A 51 -5.21 11.07 -1.57
N GLU A 52 -4.21 10.19 -1.42
CA GLU A 52 -4.02 9.04 -2.31
C GLU A 52 -5.21 8.06 -2.27
N PHE A 53 -5.73 7.77 -1.08
CA PHE A 53 -6.92 6.92 -0.91
C PHE A 53 -8.16 7.54 -1.56
N VAL A 54 -8.47 8.79 -1.26
CA VAL A 54 -9.67 9.48 -1.76
C VAL A 54 -9.62 9.60 -3.29
N VAL A 55 -8.48 10.03 -3.85
CA VAL A 55 -8.32 10.17 -5.31
C VAL A 55 -8.41 8.82 -6.02
N SER A 56 -7.83 7.75 -5.46
CA SER A 56 -7.96 6.40 -6.00
C SER A 56 -9.44 5.97 -6.09
N LYS A 57 -10.21 6.17 -5.00
CA LYS A 57 -11.65 5.83 -4.95
C LYS A 57 -12.50 6.67 -5.89
N LEU A 58 -12.24 7.98 -5.93
CA LEU A 58 -12.93 8.88 -6.84
C LEU A 58 -12.66 8.50 -8.30
N GLY A 59 -11.40 8.24 -8.64
CA GLY A 59 -11.04 7.82 -9.99
C GLY A 59 -11.70 6.51 -10.40
N THR A 60 -11.76 5.51 -9.50
CA THR A 60 -12.51 4.27 -9.76
C THR A 60 -14.00 4.55 -10.00
N ALA A 61 -14.62 5.40 -9.17
CA ALA A 61 -16.04 5.75 -9.32
C ALA A 61 -16.35 6.49 -10.63
N LEU A 62 -15.37 7.21 -11.17
CA LEU A 62 -15.46 7.87 -12.48
C LEU A 62 -15.11 6.94 -13.66
N GLY A 63 -14.83 5.66 -13.41
CA GLY A 63 -14.50 4.68 -14.45
C GLY A 63 -13.04 4.70 -14.90
N PHE A 64 -12.15 5.41 -14.19
CA PHE A 64 -10.72 5.35 -14.48
C PHE A 64 -10.08 4.10 -13.90
N HIS A 65 -9.11 3.54 -14.64
CA HIS A 65 -8.26 2.48 -14.14
C HIS A 65 -7.24 3.05 -13.13
N THR A 66 -7.60 3.06 -11.85
CA THR A 66 -6.73 3.52 -10.76
C THR A 66 -6.07 2.34 -10.03
N ALA A 67 -4.94 2.61 -9.38
CA ALA A 67 -4.36 1.65 -8.45
C ALA A 67 -5.32 1.41 -7.28
N LYS A 68 -5.47 0.14 -6.86
CA LYS A 68 -6.25 -0.20 -5.67
C LYS A 68 -5.50 0.23 -4.41
N VAL A 69 -6.06 1.20 -3.68
CA VAL A 69 -5.47 1.75 -2.46
C VAL A 69 -6.39 1.50 -1.28
N GLU A 70 -5.81 1.09 -0.15
CA GLU A 70 -6.49 0.94 1.12
C GLU A 70 -5.66 1.50 2.28
N LEU A 71 -6.33 2.00 3.31
CA LEU A 71 -5.68 2.45 4.54
C LEU A 71 -5.42 1.26 5.48
N ARG A 72 -4.26 1.27 6.11
CA ARG A 72 -3.72 0.19 6.95
C ARG A 72 -2.86 0.75 8.09
N TYR A 73 -2.77 0.00 9.18
CA TYR A 73 -1.82 0.26 10.26
C TYR A 73 -0.55 -0.56 10.09
N TYR A 74 0.56 0.00 10.55
CA TYR A 74 1.88 -0.61 10.62
C TYR A 74 2.65 0.02 11.78
N PHE A 75 3.09 -0.78 12.75
CA PHE A 75 3.74 -0.37 13.99
C PHE A 75 5.18 -0.91 14.07
#